data_AF-A0A2I0VIC8-F1
#
_entry.id   AF-A0A2I0VIC8-F1
#
_cell.length_a   1.000
_cell.length_b   1.000
_cell.length_c   1.000
_cell.angle_alpha   90.00
_cell.angle_beta   90.00
_cell.angle_gamma   90.00
#
_symmetry.space_group_name_H-M   'P 1'
#
loop_
_entity.id
_entity.type
_entity.pdbx_description
1 polymer ?
#
loop_
_entity_poly.entity_id
_entity_poly.type
_entity_poly.pdbx_seq_one_letter_code
_entity_poly.pdbx_strand_id
1 'polypeptide(L)'
;MLSIKAEYNVARECFNQFIGLLKETNPTDNLIPTDLYRTKKLVSKLGLTYTKIDCCVNGCMLYFKEDIAEIICRHYNAPRFKPKSRNRRKQKDVPVSRMFYFSIIPRLQQIYASMRFAAHMRWHNDHIPQEGVITHPLEAEAWKYFDRTHPTFAAEPRNVRLGLCADGFTPFS
;
A
#
# COMPACT_ATOMS: atom_id res chain seq x y z
N MET A 1 -10.30 14.24 -8.54
CA MET A 1 -11.13 14.07 -9.76
C MET A 1 -11.81 12.72 -9.86
N LEU A 2 -11.10 11.58 -9.85
CA LEU A 2 -11.79 10.26 -9.84
C LEU A 2 -12.66 10.04 -8.60
N SER A 3 -12.26 10.59 -7.45
CA SER A 3 -13.06 10.63 -6.22
C SER A 3 -14.41 11.32 -6.45
N ILE A 4 -14.39 12.57 -6.94
CA ILE A 4 -15.59 13.35 -7.27
C ILE A 4 -16.49 12.60 -8.25
N LYS A 5 -15.91 12.00 -9.31
CA LYS A 5 -16.69 11.18 -10.24
C LYS A 5 -17.43 10.03 -9.54
N ALA A 6 -16.76 9.34 -8.62
CA ALA A 6 -17.33 8.20 -7.91
C ALA A 6 -18.38 8.64 -6.86
N GLU A 7 -18.07 9.69 -6.10
CA GLU A 7 -18.92 10.24 -5.04
C GLU A 7 -20.24 10.78 -5.59
N TYR A 8 -20.19 11.47 -6.73
CA TYR A 8 -21.35 12.10 -7.36
C TYR A 8 -21.88 11.33 -8.58
N ASN A 9 -21.40 10.11 -8.83
CA ASN A 9 -21.80 9.29 -9.99
C ASN A 9 -21.76 10.03 -11.34
N VAL A 10 -20.79 10.94 -11.51
CA VAL A 10 -20.67 11.78 -12.72
C VAL A 10 -20.60 10.89 -13.96
N ALA A 11 -21.33 11.22 -15.03
CA ALA A 11 -21.29 10.47 -16.29
C ALA A 11 -19.87 10.44 -16.91
N ARG A 12 -19.59 9.51 -17.82
CA ARG A 12 -18.26 9.39 -18.43
C ARG A 12 -17.95 10.60 -19.32
N GLU A 13 -18.92 11.00 -20.11
CA GLU A 13 -18.87 12.07 -21.10
C GLU A 13 -18.63 13.40 -20.40
N CYS A 14 -19.39 13.65 -19.33
CA CYS A 14 -19.23 14.81 -18.47
C CYS A 14 -17.83 14.88 -17.84
N PHE A 15 -17.33 13.77 -17.30
CA PHE A 15 -15.96 13.72 -16.77
C PHE A 15 -14.89 14.02 -17.83
N ASN A 16 -15.05 13.48 -19.04
CA ASN A 16 -14.12 13.71 -20.14
C ASN A 16 -14.10 15.19 -20.56
N GLN A 17 -15.26 15.85 -20.62
CA GLN A 17 -15.33 17.28 -20.93
C GLN A 17 -14.63 18.14 -19.86
N PHE A 18 -14.87 17.86 -18.57
CA PHE A 18 -14.20 18.58 -17.49
C PHE A 18 -12.68 18.39 -17.51
N ILE A 19 -12.21 17.17 -17.75
CA ILE A 19 -10.78 16.87 -17.88
C ILE A 19 -10.18 17.59 -19.10
N GLY A 20 -10.88 17.58 -20.23
CA GLY A 20 -10.47 18.29 -21.44
C GLY A 20 -10.28 19.78 -21.18
N LEU A 21 -11.28 20.42 -20.57
CA LEU A 21 -11.22 21.83 -20.19
C LEU A 21 -10.06 22.12 -19.23
N LEU A 22 -9.84 21.27 -18.22
CA LEU A 22 -8.72 21.41 -17.30
C LEU A 22 -7.37 21.30 -18.02
N LYS A 23 -7.27 20.43 -19.04
CA LYS A 23 -6.04 20.30 -19.82
C LYS A 23 -5.78 21.54 -20.68
N GLU A 24 -6.81 22.10 -21.29
CA GLU A 24 -6.74 23.28 -22.17
C GLU A 24 -6.45 24.57 -21.40
N THR A 25 -6.96 24.69 -20.17
CA THR A 25 -6.77 25.88 -19.31
C THR A 25 -5.42 25.91 -18.60
N ASN A 26 -4.63 24.83 -18.67
CA ASN A 26 -3.29 24.74 -18.09
C ASN A 26 -2.20 24.89 -19.17
N PRO A 27 -0.94 25.19 -18.78
CA PRO A 27 0.19 25.31 -19.71
C PRO A 27 0.32 24.14 -20.68
N THR A 28 0.79 24.37 -21.90
CA THR A 28 0.74 23.40 -23.01
C THR A 28 1.47 22.08 -22.72
N ASP A 29 2.46 22.11 -21.83
CA ASP A 29 3.28 20.97 -21.40
C ASP A 29 2.71 20.20 -20.18
N ASN A 30 1.47 20.49 -19.77
CA ASN A 30 0.89 19.86 -18.59
C ASN A 30 0.67 18.34 -18.74
N LEU A 31 0.82 17.63 -17.62
CA LEU A 31 0.67 16.17 -17.51
C LEU A 31 -0.77 15.71 -17.23
N ILE A 32 -1.76 16.61 -17.38
CA ILE A 32 -3.17 16.26 -17.11
C ILE A 32 -3.64 15.25 -18.17
N PRO A 33 -4.29 14.14 -17.76
CA PRO A 33 -4.89 13.17 -18.70
C PRO A 33 -5.93 13.82 -19.62
N THR A 34 -6.30 13.15 -20.71
CA THR A 34 -7.33 13.66 -21.65
C THR A 34 -8.72 13.09 -21.42
N ASP A 35 -8.83 11.98 -20.71
CA ASP A 35 -10.08 11.25 -20.55
C ASP A 35 -10.07 10.34 -19.31
N LEU A 36 -11.23 9.76 -19.00
CA LEU A 36 -11.43 8.84 -17.89
C LEU A 36 -10.51 7.61 -17.97
N TYR A 37 -10.29 7.04 -19.15
CA TYR A 37 -9.47 5.84 -19.31
C TYR A 37 -8.01 6.15 -18.99
N ARG A 38 -7.44 7.21 -19.57
CA ARG A 38 -6.07 7.66 -19.28
C ARG A 38 -5.92 8.07 -17.82
N THR A 39 -6.94 8.72 -17.24
CA THR A 39 -6.94 9.05 -15.80
C THR A 39 -6.92 7.79 -14.94
N LYS A 40 -7.78 6.80 -15.21
CA LYS A 40 -7.79 5.51 -14.51
C LYS A 40 -6.48 4.76 -14.69
N LYS A 41 -5.90 4.78 -15.89
CA LYS A 41 -4.61 4.16 -16.19
C LYS A 41 -3.47 4.83 -15.43
N LEU A 42 -3.44 6.16 -15.37
CA LEU A 42 -2.46 6.91 -14.58
C LEU A 42 -2.59 6.56 -13.09
N VAL A 43 -3.80 6.60 -12.55
CA VAL A 43 -4.06 6.26 -11.15
C VAL A 43 -3.77 4.78 -10.84
N SER A 44 -3.99 3.87 -11.80
CA SER A 44 -3.61 2.46 -11.65
C SER A 44 -2.11 2.26 -11.52
N LYS A 45 -1.30 3.16 -12.13
CA LYS A 45 0.16 3.16 -11.96
C LYS A 45 0.60 3.70 -10.60
N LEU A 46 -0.25 4.47 -9.90
CA LEU A 46 0.03 5.02 -8.56
C LEU A 46 -0.16 4.01 -7.43
N GLY A 47 -0.17 2.69 -7.71
CA GLY A 47 -0.09 1.71 -6.63
C GLY A 47 -1.38 1.39 -5.89
N LEU A 48 -2.53 1.78 -6.43
CA LEU A 48 -3.84 1.34 -5.92
C LEU A 48 -4.16 -0.13 -6.28
N THR A 49 -3.20 -0.83 -6.88
CA THR A 49 -3.30 -2.26 -7.11
C THR A 49 -3.05 -3.01 -5.81
N TYR A 50 -3.59 -4.22 -5.75
CA TYR A 50 -3.36 -5.15 -4.67
C TYR A 50 -2.95 -6.49 -5.26
N THR A 51 -2.16 -7.23 -4.52
CA THR A 51 -1.81 -8.62 -4.81
C THR A 51 -2.71 -9.51 -3.96
N LYS A 52 -3.41 -10.45 -4.59
CA LYS A 52 -4.14 -11.47 -3.84
C LYS A 52 -3.15 -12.55 -3.44
N ILE A 53 -3.06 -12.83 -2.15
CA ILE A 53 -2.26 -13.93 -1.62
C ILE A 53 -3.23 -14.93 -1.01
N ASP A 54 -3.11 -16.19 -1.40
CA ASP A 54 -3.94 -17.25 -0.83
C ASP A 54 -3.49 -17.50 0.61
N CYS A 55 -4.45 -17.79 1.49
CA CYS A 55 -4.19 -17.99 2.91
C CYS A 55 -4.86 -19.28 3.38
N CYS A 56 -4.31 -19.88 4.43
CA CYS A 56 -5.05 -20.90 5.15
C CYS A 56 -6.31 -20.31 5.76
N VAL A 57 -7.37 -21.12 5.85
CA VAL A 57 -8.64 -20.78 6.51
C VAL A 57 -8.46 -20.31 7.95
N ASN A 58 -7.46 -20.87 8.66
CA ASN A 58 -7.17 -20.51 10.06
C ASN A 58 -6.15 -19.36 10.19
N GLY A 59 -5.69 -18.76 9.09
CA GLY A 59 -4.66 -17.72 9.12
C GLY A 59 -3.25 -18.20 9.52
N CYS A 60 -3.02 -19.51 9.70
CA CYS A 60 -1.71 -20.08 10.07
C CYS A 60 -0.58 -19.76 9.11
N MET A 61 -0.91 -19.61 7.82
CA MET A 61 0.07 -19.71 6.74
C MET A 61 -0.44 -18.95 5.52
N LEU A 62 0.50 -18.28 4.84
CA LEU A 62 0.32 -17.67 3.54
C LEU A 62 0.94 -18.57 2.48
N TYR A 63 0.21 -18.83 1.40
CA TYR A 63 0.75 -19.55 0.25
C TYR A 63 1.54 -18.57 -0.63
N PHE A 64 2.73 -18.18 -0.15
CA PHE A 64 3.55 -17.11 -0.73
C PHE A 64 5.03 -17.51 -0.80
N LYS A 65 5.75 -16.99 -1.79
CA LYS A 65 7.16 -17.32 -2.09
C LYS A 65 7.39 -18.84 -2.15
N GLU A 66 8.14 -19.39 -1.20
CA GLU A 66 8.51 -20.80 -1.11
C GLU A 66 7.29 -21.71 -0.96
N ASP A 67 6.21 -21.19 -0.39
CA ASP A 67 5.01 -21.96 -0.06
C ASP A 67 3.94 -21.89 -1.16
N ILE A 68 4.26 -21.33 -2.32
CA ILE A 68 3.28 -21.11 -3.39
C ILE A 68 2.79 -22.41 -4.03
N ALA A 69 3.59 -23.47 -4.00
CA ALA A 69 3.24 -24.78 -4.55
C ALA A 69 2.43 -25.63 -3.56
N GLU A 70 2.36 -25.23 -2.30
CA GLU A 70 1.67 -25.99 -1.26
C GLU A 70 0.15 -25.96 -1.49
N ILE A 71 -0.46 -27.12 -1.22
CA ILE A 71 -1.91 -27.33 -1.33
C ILE A 71 -2.58 -27.60 0.02
N ILE A 72 -1.77 -27.76 1.08
CA ILE A 72 -2.18 -28.09 2.45
C ILE A 72 -1.39 -27.16 3.42
N CYS A 73 -2.03 -26.59 4.46
CA CYS A 73 -1.32 -25.80 5.48
C CYS A 73 -0.44 -26.73 6.31
N ARG A 74 0.84 -26.38 6.47
CA ARG A 74 1.84 -27.14 7.25
C ARG A 74 1.52 -27.26 8.74
N HIS A 75 0.70 -26.36 9.29
CA HIS A 75 0.38 -26.34 10.73
C HIS A 75 -0.84 -27.18 11.12
N TYR A 76 -1.89 -27.17 10.29
CA TYR A 76 -3.19 -27.77 10.62
C TYR A 76 -3.70 -28.76 9.58
N ASN A 77 -2.90 -29.05 8.55
CA ASN A 77 -3.27 -29.90 7.41
C ASN A 77 -4.57 -29.46 6.70
N ALA A 78 -4.93 -28.19 6.81
CA ALA A 78 -6.13 -27.64 6.18
C ALA A 78 -5.92 -27.45 4.66
N PRO A 79 -6.92 -27.76 3.82
CA PRO A 79 -6.79 -27.64 2.38
C PRO A 79 -6.74 -26.17 1.92
N ARG A 80 -5.90 -25.89 0.93
CA ARG A 80 -5.83 -24.57 0.27
C ARG A 80 -7.07 -24.25 -0.55
N PHE A 81 -7.60 -25.23 -1.27
CA PHE A 81 -8.68 -25.05 -2.25
C PHE A 81 -10.00 -25.63 -1.76
N LYS A 82 -11.11 -25.04 -2.21
CA LYS A 82 -12.46 -25.53 -1.96
C LYS A 82 -12.69 -26.86 -2.69
N PRO A 83 -13.49 -27.78 -2.13
CA PRO A 83 -13.80 -29.03 -2.78
C PRO A 83 -14.50 -28.78 -4.12
N LYS A 84 -14.09 -29.51 -5.16
CA LYS A 84 -14.70 -29.43 -6.49
C LYS A 84 -16.06 -30.12 -6.48
N SER A 85 -17.05 -29.50 -7.11
CA SER A 85 -18.37 -30.11 -7.28
C SER A 85 -18.29 -31.25 -8.29
N ARG A 86 -18.88 -32.40 -7.95
CA ARG A 86 -18.97 -33.58 -8.83
C ARG A 86 -19.65 -33.31 -10.18
N ASN A 87 -20.48 -32.26 -10.28
CA ASN A 87 -21.33 -32.01 -11.44
C ASN A 87 -20.70 -31.16 -12.55
N ARG A 88 -19.42 -30.74 -12.43
CA ARG A 88 -18.75 -29.92 -13.47
C ARG A 88 -17.41 -30.51 -13.86
N ARG A 89 -17.30 -30.97 -15.12
CA ARG A 89 -16.12 -31.65 -15.68
C ARG A 89 -14.83 -30.79 -15.75
N LYS A 90 -14.91 -29.47 -15.52
CA LYS A 90 -13.74 -28.57 -15.43
C LYS A 90 -14.01 -27.42 -14.45
N GLN A 91 -13.68 -27.61 -13.17
CA GLN A 91 -13.72 -26.52 -12.18
C GLN A 91 -12.31 -26.03 -11.88
N LYS A 92 -12.09 -24.72 -12.00
CA LYS A 92 -10.84 -24.08 -11.59
C LYS A 92 -10.66 -24.22 -10.08
N ASP A 93 -9.42 -24.37 -9.64
CA ASP A 93 -9.09 -24.37 -8.22
C ASP A 93 -9.38 -22.98 -7.63
N VAL A 94 -10.25 -22.97 -6.62
CA VAL A 94 -10.66 -21.75 -5.92
C VAL A 94 -10.13 -21.85 -4.48
N PRO A 95 -9.21 -20.96 -4.09
CA PRO A 95 -8.71 -20.90 -2.72
C PRO A 95 -9.84 -20.71 -1.70
N VAL A 96 -9.68 -21.32 -0.53
CA VAL A 96 -10.64 -21.19 0.58
C VAL A 96 -10.64 -19.76 1.11
N SER A 97 -9.46 -19.20 1.35
CA SER A 97 -9.26 -17.84 1.86
C SER A 97 -8.17 -17.09 1.10
N ARG A 98 -8.28 -15.76 1.06
CA ARG A 98 -7.32 -14.85 0.43
C ARG A 98 -7.19 -13.58 1.24
N MET A 99 -5.96 -13.09 1.37
CA MET A 99 -5.68 -11.73 1.82
C MET A 99 -5.37 -10.82 0.63
N PHE A 100 -5.58 -9.52 0.84
CA PHE A 100 -5.19 -8.48 -0.09
C PHE A 100 -3.91 -7.84 0.44
N TYR A 101 -2.78 -8.15 -0.20
CA TYR A 101 -1.53 -7.47 0.09
C TYR A 101 -1.43 -6.21 -0.77
N PHE A 102 -1.14 -5.10 -0.12
CA PHE A 102 -0.91 -3.86 -0.82
C PHE A 102 0.57 -3.50 -0.76
N SER A 103 1.22 -3.49 -1.91
CA SER A 103 2.64 -3.20 -2.00
C SER A 103 2.97 -1.85 -1.38
N ILE A 104 3.97 -1.85 -0.49
CA ILE A 104 4.35 -0.67 0.29
C ILE A 104 4.97 0.41 -0.61
N ILE A 105 5.90 0.03 -1.51
CA ILE A 105 6.65 1.00 -2.33
C ILE A 105 5.73 1.94 -3.12
N PRO A 106 4.75 1.45 -3.92
CA PRO A 106 3.86 2.34 -4.65
C PRO A 106 3.01 3.26 -3.76
N ARG A 107 2.67 2.80 -2.56
CA ARG A 107 1.92 3.61 -1.59
C ARG A 107 2.75 4.73 -1.01
N LEU A 108 4.02 4.47 -0.66
CA LEU A 108 4.93 5.52 -0.21
C LEU A 108 5.12 6.58 -1.28
N GLN A 109 5.28 6.17 -2.56
CA GLN A 109 5.34 7.09 -3.69
C GLN A 109 4.08 7.95 -3.80
N GLN A 110 2.90 7.35 -3.62
CA GLN A 110 1.62 8.07 -3.65
C GLN A 110 1.51 9.10 -2.51
N ILE A 111 1.96 8.74 -1.31
CA ILE A 111 1.93 9.66 -0.16
C ILE A 111 2.86 10.86 -0.42
N TYR A 112 4.06 10.64 -0.97
CA TYR A 112 4.97 11.73 -1.37
C TYR A 112 4.46 12.58 -2.54
N ALA A 113 3.69 12.00 -3.46
CA ALA A 113 3.08 12.75 -4.56
C ALA A 113 1.98 13.73 -4.08
N SER A 114 1.46 13.54 -2.87
CA SER A 114 0.49 14.45 -2.27
C SER A 114 1.19 15.57 -1.51
N MET A 115 1.05 16.82 -1.96
CA MET A 115 1.60 17.99 -1.26
C MET A 115 1.18 18.06 0.22
N ARG A 116 -0.07 17.68 0.52
CA ARG A 116 -0.59 17.66 1.90
C ARG A 116 0.17 16.68 2.79
N PHE A 117 0.52 15.51 2.28
CA PHE A 117 1.14 14.46 3.08
C PHE A 117 2.66 14.44 3.01
N ALA A 118 3.26 15.00 1.96
CA ALA A 118 4.72 15.05 1.78
C ALA A 118 5.45 15.76 2.94
N ALA A 119 4.84 16.81 3.52
CA ALA A 119 5.39 17.47 4.70
C ALA A 119 5.41 16.53 5.92
N HIS A 120 4.31 15.82 6.19
CA HIS A 120 4.24 14.84 7.27
C HIS A 120 5.26 13.70 7.10
N MET A 121 5.51 13.27 5.87
CA MET A 121 6.51 12.22 5.60
C MET A 121 7.94 12.65 5.91
N ARG A 122 8.26 13.95 5.77
CA ARG A 122 9.58 14.53 6.09
C ARG A 122 9.67 15.07 7.51
N TRP A 123 8.56 15.08 8.25
CA TRP A 123 8.51 15.65 9.60
C TRP A 123 9.58 15.09 10.52
N HIS A 124 9.92 13.81 10.38
CA HIS A 124 10.97 13.17 11.18
C HIS A 124 12.36 13.83 11.04
N ASN A 125 12.62 14.52 9.92
CA ASN A 125 13.84 15.28 9.66
C ASN A 125 13.66 16.77 9.99
N ASP A 126 12.49 17.33 9.70
CA ASP A 126 12.21 18.76 9.85
C ASP A 126 11.84 19.14 11.30
N HIS A 127 11.59 18.14 12.15
CA HIS A 127 11.24 18.29 13.56
C HIS A 127 12.41 18.82 14.39
N ILE A 128 12.10 19.74 15.30
CA ILE A 128 13.04 20.26 16.29
C ILE A 128 12.63 19.66 17.65
N PRO A 129 13.46 18.78 18.24
CA PRO A 129 13.13 18.14 19.50
C PRO A 129 13.06 19.16 20.64
N GLN A 130 12.10 18.96 21.54
CA GLN A 130 12.03 19.70 22.78
C GLN A 130 12.95 19.05 23.82
N GLU A 131 13.74 19.86 24.54
CA GLU A 131 14.63 19.31 25.57
C GLU A 131 13.84 18.63 26.69
N GLY A 132 14.30 17.43 27.08
CA GLY A 132 13.81 16.70 28.24
C GLY A 132 12.49 15.93 28.07
N VAL A 133 11.84 15.97 26.90
CA VAL A 133 10.56 15.25 26.67
C VAL A 133 10.62 14.47 25.36
N ILE A 134 10.26 13.18 25.43
CA ILE A 134 10.07 12.36 24.23
C ILE A 134 8.70 12.68 23.63
N THR A 135 8.69 13.33 22.47
CA THR A 135 7.46 13.74 21.75
C THR A 135 7.13 12.83 20.57
N HIS A 136 8.10 12.04 20.11
CA HIS A 136 7.92 11.14 18.97
C HIS A 136 8.82 9.89 19.07
N PRO A 137 8.40 8.72 18.56
CA PRO A 137 9.22 7.50 18.57
C PRO A 137 10.64 7.67 18.03
N LEU A 138 10.88 8.58 17.05
CA LEU A 138 12.22 8.83 16.50
C LEU A 138 13.25 9.26 17.58
N GLU A 139 12.79 9.85 18.68
CA GLU A 139 13.67 10.32 19.74
C GLU A 139 14.11 9.18 20.67
N ALA A 140 13.52 7.99 20.53
CA ALA A 140 13.90 6.79 21.27
C ALA A 140 15.29 6.28 20.83
N GLU A 141 16.00 5.65 21.76
CA GLU A 141 17.39 5.25 21.57
C GLU A 141 17.59 4.27 20.41
N ALA A 142 16.62 3.37 20.17
CA ALA A 142 16.65 2.45 19.04
C ALA A 142 16.72 3.17 17.69
N TRP A 143 15.98 4.28 17.55
CA TRP A 143 15.96 5.08 16.33
C TRP A 143 17.24 5.89 16.16
N LYS A 144 17.73 6.52 17.24
CA LYS A 144 19.03 7.22 17.26
C LYS A 144 20.19 6.29 16.94
N TYR A 145 20.14 5.05 17.44
CA TYR A 145 21.13 4.02 17.11
C TYR A 145 21.08 3.64 15.62
N PHE A 146 19.89 3.45 15.07
CA PHE A 146 19.72 3.17 13.64
C PHE A 146 20.31 4.29 12.76
N ASP A 147 20.04 5.56 13.10
CA ASP A 147 20.54 6.70 12.33
C ASP A 147 22.07 6.83 12.41
N ARG A 148 22.67 6.58 13.58
CA ARG A 148 24.14 6.51 13.73
C ARG A 148 24.76 5.37 12.91
N THR A 149 24.06 4.24 12.80
CA THR A 149 24.53 3.06 12.05
C THR A 149 24.38 3.25 10.54
N HIS A 150 23.40 4.03 10.10
CA HIS A 150 23.08 4.26 8.68
C HIS A 150 23.03 5.76 8.35
N PRO A 151 24.15 6.50 8.46
CA PRO A 151 24.17 7.95 8.35
C PRO A 151 23.76 8.44 6.95
N THR A 152 24.12 7.73 5.89
CA THR A 152 23.70 8.06 4.51
C THR A 152 22.20 7.91 4.30
N PHE A 153 21.58 6.92 4.95
CA PHE A 153 20.13 6.75 4.93
C PHE A 153 19.44 7.83 5.76
N ALA A 154 19.99 8.15 6.94
CA ALA A 154 19.43 9.16 7.82
C ALA A 154 19.48 10.58 7.23
N ALA A 155 20.52 10.88 6.44
CA ALA A 155 20.71 12.19 5.81
C ALA A 155 19.74 12.51 4.66
N GLU A 156 19.03 11.53 4.09
CA GLU A 156 18.04 11.76 3.03
C GLU A 156 16.63 11.93 3.65
N PRO A 157 16.05 13.14 3.65
CA PRO A 157 14.78 13.41 4.33
C PRO A 157 13.57 12.65 3.76
N ARG A 158 13.69 12.12 2.54
CA ARG A 158 12.63 11.33 1.88
C ARG A 158 12.68 9.84 2.24
N ASN A 159 13.66 9.43 3.03
CA ASN A 159 13.73 8.05 3.48
C ASN A 159 12.71 7.77 4.58
N VAL A 160 11.88 6.75 4.35
CA VAL A 160 10.82 6.36 5.27
C VAL A 160 11.30 5.21 6.13
N ARG A 161 11.06 5.33 7.43
CA ARG A 161 11.33 4.28 8.39
C ARG A 161 10.01 3.61 8.78
N LEU A 162 9.97 2.28 8.73
CA LEU A 162 8.79 1.49 9.07
C LEU A 162 9.07 0.72 10.35
N GLY A 163 8.36 1.08 11.43
CA GLY A 163 8.36 0.32 12.67
C GLY A 163 7.34 -0.79 12.62
N LEU A 164 7.73 -2.01 12.99
CA LEU A 164 6.79 -3.08 13.29
C LEU A 164 6.42 -2.96 14.78
N CYS A 165 5.15 -2.70 15.06
CA CYS A 165 4.61 -2.81 16.40
C CYS A 165 3.75 -4.07 16.44
N ALA A 166 4.12 -5.02 17.29
CA ALA A 166 3.21 -6.08 17.69
C ALA A 166 2.60 -5.63 19.01
N ASP A 167 1.30 -5.35 19.02
CA ASP A 167 0.56 -5.05 20.23
C ASP A 167 0.58 -6.28 21.16
N GLY A 168 1.31 -6.19 22.26
CA GLY A 168 1.22 -7.18 23.35
C GLY A 168 2.34 -8.21 23.50
N PHE A 169 3.50 -8.06 22.86
CA PHE A 169 4.68 -8.83 23.30
C PHE A 169 5.33 -8.16 24.51
N THR A 170 5.03 -8.67 25.71
CA THR A 170 5.85 -8.42 26.88
C THR A 170 7.11 -9.29 26.73
N PRO A 171 8.33 -8.72 26.61
CA PRO A 171 9.56 -9.51 26.49
C PRO A 171 10.00 -10.15 27.82
N PHE A 172 9.17 -10.03 28.86
CA PHE A 172 9.37 -10.60 30.18
C PHE A 172 8.20 -11.55 30.48
N SER A 173 8.33 -12.78 30.02
CA SER A 173 7.56 -13.93 30.49
C SER A 173 8.50 -15.10 30.64
#